data_AF-A0A0M3D9I8-F1
#
_entry.id   AF-A0A0M3D9I8-F1
#
_cell.length_a   1.000
_cell.length_b   1.000
_cell.length_c   1.000
_cell.angle_alpha   90.00
_cell.angle_beta   90.00
_cell.angle_gamma   90.00
#
_symmetry.space_group_name_H-M   'P 1'
#
loop_
_entity.id
_entity.type
_entity.pdbx_description
1 polymer ?
#
loop_
_entity_poly.entity_id
_entity_poly.type
_entity_poly.pdbx_seq_one_letter_code
_entity_poly.pdbx_strand_id
1 'polypeptide(L)'
;MKLRALPALAGVALLALGLAACSGSADAAGTPGADESSSASGFAVDENTLVFGVVPDSVDTETNYQPLMDYIAEITGKTVEYHESTDYAALIEAAVAGKVDVASFSGFTYVTATNNGAKLTPISSIVTEEGQEPGYFSQAIVPAGSDIKSIDDFKGKKVCFVDPSSTSGYLFPSYNLLKAGIDPKTDITPVFAGKHDVSVTKVGEGVECEAGFAEDSEVEKSDKVKVVDETMVPGAPLVYSSTLPDDVSKKLIDGLSEITIDDIIAAGIDGADTDAFRSVFYATKPVDDAYYDLIRDICKETEAEQCQG
;
A
#
# COMPACT_ATOMS: atom_id res chain seq x y z
N MET A 1 36.17 -46.08 -18.92
CA MET A 1 35.45 -47.35 -19.04
C MET A 1 34.05 -47.05 -19.60
N LYS A 2 33.86 -47.34 -20.90
CA LYS A 2 32.65 -47.72 -21.66
C LYS A 2 31.26 -47.31 -21.09
N LEU A 3 30.51 -46.41 -21.76
CA LEU A 3 29.46 -46.69 -22.78
C LEU A 3 28.30 -47.60 -22.29
N ARG A 4 27.05 -47.08 -22.28
CA ARG A 4 25.96 -47.51 -23.18
C ARG A 4 24.61 -46.81 -22.93
N ALA A 5 23.86 -46.67 -24.02
CA ALA A 5 22.55 -46.04 -24.18
C ALA A 5 21.37 -47.03 -24.06
N LEU A 6 20.16 -46.48 -23.81
CA LEU A 6 18.73 -46.81 -24.14
C LEU A 6 18.29 -48.29 -24.47
N PRO A 7 17.00 -48.71 -24.34
CA PRO A 7 15.77 -47.99 -24.77
C PRO A 7 14.41 -48.25 -24.03
N ALA A 8 13.38 -47.58 -24.58
CA ALA A 8 11.92 -47.57 -24.44
C ALA A 8 11.12 -48.83 -24.02
N LEU A 9 9.91 -48.61 -23.46
CA LEU A 9 8.69 -49.34 -23.87
C LEU A 9 7.39 -48.62 -23.49
N ALA A 10 6.41 -48.75 -24.39
CA ALA A 10 5.12 -48.08 -24.47
C ALA A 10 3.99 -48.79 -23.68
N GLY A 11 2.88 -48.08 -23.44
CA GLY A 11 1.65 -48.68 -22.92
C GLY A 11 0.46 -47.71 -22.90
N VAL A 12 -0.20 -47.56 -24.06
CA VAL A 12 -1.51 -46.92 -24.21
C VAL A 12 -2.59 -47.97 -23.92
N ALA A 13 -3.55 -47.65 -23.04
CA ALA A 13 -4.79 -48.42 -22.91
C ALA A 13 -6.00 -47.47 -22.98
N LEU A 14 -6.56 -47.37 -24.19
CA LEU A 14 -7.92 -46.92 -24.47
C LEU A 14 -8.89 -48.05 -24.08
N LEU A 15 -9.90 -47.76 -23.27
CA LEU A 15 -11.15 -48.53 -23.27
C LEU A 15 -12.33 -47.58 -23.44
N ALA A 16 -13.09 -47.83 -24.49
CA ALA A 16 -14.26 -47.07 -24.90
C ALA A 16 -15.55 -47.84 -24.57
N LEU A 17 -16.62 -47.04 -24.50
CA LEU A 17 -18.03 -47.34 -24.78
C LEU A 17 -18.89 -48.03 -23.71
N GLY A 18 -19.91 -47.27 -23.30
CA GLY A 18 -21.19 -47.74 -22.81
C GLY A 18 -22.22 -46.62 -22.85
N LEU A 19 -22.73 -46.26 -24.04
CA LEU A 19 -23.97 -45.50 -24.16
C LEU A 19 -25.15 -46.44 -23.88
N ALA A 20 -25.96 -46.11 -22.88
CA ALA A 20 -27.33 -46.59 -22.77
C ALA A 20 -28.25 -45.38 -22.57
N ALA A 21 -28.94 -45.00 -23.64
CA ALA A 21 -30.07 -44.10 -23.60
C ALA A 21 -31.33 -44.92 -23.32
N CYS A 22 -32.14 -44.50 -22.36
CA CYS A 22 -33.58 -44.76 -22.34
C CYS A 22 -34.32 -43.59 -21.70
N SER A 23 -35.36 -43.19 -22.41
CA SER A 23 -36.30 -42.10 -22.20
C SER A 23 -37.20 -42.28 -20.98
N GLY A 24 -37.62 -41.15 -20.38
CA GLY A 24 -38.79 -41.08 -19.52
C GLY A 24 -39.16 -39.63 -19.22
N SER A 25 -40.18 -39.10 -19.89
CA SER A 25 -40.87 -37.87 -19.50
C SER A 25 -42.15 -38.24 -18.74
N ALA A 26 -42.32 -37.71 -17.53
CA ALA A 26 -43.63 -37.39 -16.93
C ALA A 26 -43.44 -36.49 -15.69
N ASP A 27 -44.29 -35.47 -15.64
CA ASP A 27 -44.34 -34.30 -14.77
C ASP A 27 -44.52 -34.50 -13.25
N ALA A 28 -44.07 -33.45 -12.54
CA ALA A 28 -44.63 -32.84 -11.34
C ALA A 28 -44.53 -33.55 -9.97
N ALA A 29 -43.56 -33.11 -9.17
CA ALA A 29 -43.80 -32.59 -7.83
C ALA A 29 -42.65 -31.64 -7.46
N GLY A 30 -42.99 -30.38 -7.17
CA GLY A 30 -42.04 -29.32 -6.91
C GLY A 30 -41.19 -29.55 -5.66
N THR A 31 -39.89 -29.50 -5.87
CA THR A 31 -38.90 -29.14 -4.84
C THR A 31 -38.37 -27.78 -5.28
N PRO A 32 -38.36 -26.72 -4.44
CA PRO A 32 -37.63 -25.52 -4.78
C PRO A 32 -36.16 -25.95 -4.93
N GLY A 33 -35.64 -25.86 -6.14
CA GLY A 33 -34.21 -25.94 -6.36
C GLY A 33 -33.55 -24.87 -5.52
N ALA A 34 -32.68 -25.29 -4.60
CA ALA A 34 -31.65 -24.43 -4.07
C ALA A 34 -30.63 -24.22 -5.19
N ASP A 35 -31.00 -23.42 -6.18
CA ASP A 35 -30.09 -22.66 -7.02
C ASP A 35 -30.35 -21.19 -6.67
N GLU A 36 -29.85 -20.78 -5.52
CA GLU A 36 -29.28 -19.45 -5.42
C GLU A 36 -27.78 -19.64 -5.26
N SER A 37 -27.10 -19.49 -6.39
CA SER A 37 -25.77 -18.92 -6.48
C SER A 37 -25.48 -18.03 -5.27
N SER A 38 -24.82 -18.57 -4.25
CA SER A 38 -24.02 -17.75 -3.35
C SER A 38 -22.97 -17.10 -4.24
N SER A 39 -23.18 -15.84 -4.61
CA SER A 39 -22.07 -14.98 -4.98
C SER A 39 -21.02 -15.21 -3.89
N ALA A 40 -19.86 -15.76 -4.25
CA ALA A 40 -18.75 -15.87 -3.31
C ALA A 40 -18.60 -14.49 -2.68
N SER A 41 -18.83 -14.41 -1.37
CA SER A 41 -18.76 -13.15 -0.66
C SER A 41 -17.36 -12.57 -0.89
N GLY A 42 -17.27 -11.30 -1.31
CA GLY A 42 -16.03 -10.73 -1.81
C GLY A 42 -15.04 -10.31 -0.73
N PHE A 43 -14.97 -11.07 0.37
CA PHE A 43 -13.99 -10.91 1.44
C PHE A 43 -12.68 -11.61 1.07
N ALA A 44 -11.56 -11.14 1.60
CA ALA A 44 -10.25 -11.75 1.43
C ALA A 44 -10.13 -13.12 2.11
N VAL A 45 -10.85 -13.29 3.24
CA VAL A 45 -10.86 -14.52 4.06
C VAL A 45 -12.27 -15.08 4.19
N ASP A 46 -13.12 -14.46 5.02
CA ASP A 46 -14.51 -14.86 5.24
C ASP A 46 -15.38 -13.68 5.70
N GLU A 47 -16.70 -13.91 5.86
CA GLU A 47 -17.65 -12.84 6.15
C GLU A 47 -17.51 -12.18 7.54
N ASN A 48 -16.78 -12.78 8.47
CA ASN A 48 -16.59 -12.26 9.83
C ASN A 48 -15.26 -11.54 10.01
N THR A 49 -14.34 -11.62 9.04
CA THR A 49 -12.99 -11.08 9.14
C THR A 49 -12.69 -10.15 7.97
N LEU A 50 -12.25 -8.93 8.29
CA LEU A 50 -11.66 -8.00 7.34
C LEU A 50 -10.14 -8.08 7.44
N VAL A 51 -9.48 -8.22 6.30
CA VAL A 51 -8.02 -8.14 6.23
C VAL A 51 -7.60 -6.70 5.98
N PHE A 52 -6.83 -6.12 6.91
CA PHE A 52 -6.28 -4.78 6.82
C PHE A 52 -4.83 -4.80 6.35
N GLY A 53 -4.53 -4.15 5.22
CA GLY A 53 -3.18 -3.97 4.72
C GLY A 53 -2.69 -2.55 4.90
N VAL A 54 -1.45 -2.35 5.31
CA VAL A 54 -0.81 -1.03 5.31
C VAL A 54 0.60 -1.14 4.76
N VAL A 55 1.03 -0.10 4.04
CA VAL A 55 2.40 -0.01 3.53
C VAL A 55 3.37 -0.11 4.71
N PRO A 56 4.38 -1.01 4.68
CA PRO A 56 5.35 -1.18 5.77
C PRO A 56 6.40 -0.06 5.74
N ASP A 57 5.96 1.19 5.93
CA ASP A 57 6.72 2.44 5.84
C ASP A 57 7.83 2.59 6.88
N SER A 58 7.68 1.94 8.03
CA SER A 58 8.52 2.01 9.22
C SER A 58 8.62 0.64 9.90
N VAL A 59 9.48 0.49 10.90
CA VAL A 59 9.55 -0.76 11.68
C VAL A 59 8.34 -0.98 12.58
N ASP A 60 7.64 0.10 12.95
CA ASP A 60 6.54 0.11 13.91
C ASP A 60 5.15 0.18 13.23
N THR A 61 5.06 0.02 11.90
CA THR A 61 3.84 0.24 11.10
C THR A 61 2.60 -0.46 11.69
N GLU A 62 2.68 -1.76 12.02
CA GLU A 62 1.55 -2.50 12.61
C GLU A 62 1.09 -1.88 13.93
N THR A 63 2.04 -1.54 14.80
CA THR A 63 1.74 -0.93 16.12
C THR A 63 1.11 0.45 15.94
N ASN A 64 1.61 1.25 15.00
CA ASN A 64 1.09 2.58 14.73
C ASN A 64 -0.34 2.52 14.17
N TYR A 65 -0.69 1.52 13.38
CA TYR A 65 -2.02 1.38 12.76
C TYR A 65 -3.02 0.54 13.57
N GLN A 66 -2.60 -0.13 14.64
CA GLN A 66 -3.48 -0.97 15.47
C GLN A 66 -4.73 -0.21 15.96
N PRO A 67 -4.68 1.05 16.43
CA PRO A 67 -5.89 1.75 16.85
C PRO A 67 -6.88 1.98 15.71
N LEU A 68 -6.42 2.20 14.48
CA LEU A 68 -7.31 2.31 13.33
C LEU A 68 -7.96 0.96 13.00
N MET A 69 -7.22 -0.15 13.08
CA MET A 69 -7.78 -1.48 12.90
C MET A 69 -8.84 -1.82 13.96
N ASP A 70 -8.57 -1.50 15.22
CA ASP A 70 -9.52 -1.71 16.32
C ASP A 70 -10.78 -0.85 16.14
N TYR A 71 -10.62 0.38 15.66
CA TYR A 71 -11.74 1.24 15.30
C TYR A 71 -12.58 0.66 14.15
N ILE A 72 -11.93 0.13 13.11
CA ILE A 72 -12.60 -0.57 12.00
C ILE A 72 -13.39 -1.78 12.53
N ALA A 73 -12.81 -2.53 13.48
CA ALA A 73 -13.48 -3.66 14.11
C ALA A 73 -14.76 -3.19 14.85
N GLU A 74 -14.67 -2.11 15.63
CA GLU A 74 -15.79 -1.53 16.39
C GLU A 74 -16.93 -1.09 15.47
N ILE A 75 -16.65 -0.31 14.41
CA ILE A 75 -17.71 0.22 13.52
C ILE A 75 -18.33 -0.87 12.63
N THR A 76 -17.59 -1.92 12.30
CA THR A 76 -18.08 -2.99 11.41
C THR A 76 -18.73 -4.13 12.17
N GLY A 77 -18.31 -4.37 13.41
CA GLY A 77 -18.63 -5.56 14.21
C GLY A 77 -17.91 -6.83 13.71
N LYS A 78 -16.78 -6.68 13.01
CA LYS A 78 -15.99 -7.76 12.42
C LYS A 78 -14.63 -7.86 13.11
N THR A 79 -14.00 -9.03 13.01
CA THR A 79 -12.58 -9.17 13.33
C THR A 79 -11.77 -8.44 12.25
N VAL A 80 -10.71 -7.73 12.65
CA VAL A 80 -9.76 -7.14 11.71
C VAL A 80 -8.40 -7.80 11.89
N GLU A 81 -7.88 -8.41 10.84
CA GLU A 81 -6.57 -9.07 10.83
C GLU A 81 -5.57 -8.24 10.03
N TYR A 82 -4.38 -8.01 10.59
CA TYR A 82 -3.30 -7.34 9.88
C TYR A 82 -2.69 -8.25 8.80
N HIS A 83 -2.54 -7.70 7.59
CA HIS A 83 -1.79 -8.33 6.51
C HIS A 83 -0.33 -7.85 6.51
N GLU A 84 0.54 -8.63 7.15
CA GLU A 84 1.97 -8.36 7.13
C GLU A 84 2.53 -8.47 5.70
N SER A 85 2.97 -7.34 5.15
CA SER A 85 3.64 -7.26 3.85
C SER A 85 5.13 -7.06 4.03
N THR A 86 5.95 -7.81 3.29
CA THR A 86 7.42 -7.72 3.42
C THR A 86 7.99 -6.43 2.83
N ASP A 87 7.29 -5.85 1.85
CA ASP A 87 7.62 -4.59 1.20
C ASP A 87 6.37 -4.01 0.52
N TYR A 88 6.55 -2.90 -0.21
CA TYR A 88 5.46 -2.17 -0.84
C TYR A 88 4.87 -2.94 -2.03
N ALA A 89 5.71 -3.68 -2.77
CA ALA A 89 5.27 -4.49 -3.90
C ALA A 89 4.43 -5.69 -3.44
N ALA A 90 4.80 -6.31 -2.32
CA ALA A 90 4.03 -7.39 -1.71
C ALA A 90 2.60 -6.96 -1.34
N LEU A 91 2.42 -5.75 -0.81
CA LEU A 91 1.08 -5.21 -0.53
C LEU A 91 0.28 -4.96 -1.82
N ILE A 92 0.93 -4.44 -2.87
CA ILE A 92 0.32 -4.27 -4.19
C ILE A 92 -0.17 -5.62 -4.72
N GLU A 93 0.69 -6.64 -4.71
CA GLU A 93 0.37 -7.99 -5.18
C GLU A 93 -0.76 -8.62 -4.36
N ALA A 94 -0.76 -8.42 -3.04
CA ALA A 94 -1.82 -8.88 -2.15
C ALA A 94 -3.17 -8.26 -2.52
N ALA A 95 -3.23 -6.96 -2.76
CA ALA A 95 -4.46 -6.29 -3.18
C ALA A 95 -4.93 -6.72 -4.58
N VAL A 96 -4.02 -6.90 -5.53
CA VAL A 96 -4.34 -7.45 -6.87
C VAL A 96 -4.92 -8.86 -6.75
N ALA A 97 -4.39 -9.67 -5.83
CA ALA A 97 -4.86 -11.03 -5.56
C ALA A 97 -6.14 -11.09 -4.70
N GLY A 98 -6.73 -9.95 -4.31
CA GLY A 98 -7.91 -9.90 -3.45
C GLY A 98 -7.65 -10.43 -2.03
N LYS A 99 -6.44 -10.23 -1.51
CA LYS A 99 -6.00 -10.66 -0.17
C LYS A 99 -6.10 -9.58 0.89
N VAL A 100 -6.68 -8.42 0.54
CA VAL A 100 -6.86 -7.28 1.44
C VAL A 100 -8.26 -6.71 1.22
N ASP A 101 -8.99 -6.47 2.31
CA ASP A 101 -10.36 -5.95 2.30
C ASP A 101 -10.39 -4.43 2.52
N VAL A 102 -9.52 -3.94 3.40
CA VAL A 102 -9.36 -2.52 3.72
C VAL A 102 -7.86 -2.23 3.74
N ALA A 103 -7.42 -1.07 3.25
CA ALA A 103 -6.00 -0.76 3.29
C ALA A 103 -5.70 0.72 3.46
N SER A 104 -4.53 1.00 4.04
CA SER A 104 -3.85 2.28 3.94
C SER A 104 -2.66 2.15 2.98
N PHE A 105 -2.82 2.70 1.77
CA PHE A 105 -1.74 2.73 0.79
C PHE A 105 -0.99 4.07 0.88
N SER A 106 0.19 4.16 0.26
CA SER A 106 0.68 5.46 -0.23
C SER A 106 -0.03 5.77 -1.54
N GLY A 107 -0.16 7.04 -1.93
CA GLY A 107 -0.88 7.36 -3.16
C GLY A 107 -0.30 6.66 -4.41
N PHE A 108 1.02 6.48 -4.49
CA PHE A 108 1.68 5.76 -5.59
C PHE A 108 1.43 4.25 -5.56
N THR A 109 1.48 3.63 -4.38
CA THR A 109 1.15 2.19 -4.28
C THR A 109 -0.34 1.93 -4.58
N TYR A 110 -1.25 2.85 -4.22
CA TYR A 110 -2.66 2.80 -4.62
C TYR A 110 -2.85 2.87 -6.14
N VAL A 111 -2.24 3.87 -6.80
CA VAL A 111 -2.29 4.02 -8.26
C VAL A 111 -1.71 2.78 -8.96
N THR A 112 -0.60 2.25 -8.45
CA THR A 112 0.04 1.05 -9.03
C THR A 112 -0.85 -0.19 -8.87
N ALA A 113 -1.42 -0.42 -7.68
CA ALA A 113 -2.31 -1.55 -7.44
C ALA A 113 -3.56 -1.51 -8.33
N THR A 114 -4.18 -0.33 -8.47
CA THR A 114 -5.38 -0.16 -9.31
C THR A 114 -5.08 -0.32 -10.80
N ASN A 115 -3.96 0.22 -11.28
CA ASN A 115 -3.48 -0.03 -12.65
C ASN A 115 -3.25 -1.53 -12.91
N ASN A 116 -2.74 -2.26 -11.91
CA ASN A 116 -2.50 -3.71 -11.99
C ASN A 116 -3.75 -4.56 -11.71
N GLY A 117 -4.93 -3.94 -11.63
CA GLY A 117 -6.22 -4.65 -11.59
C GLY A 117 -6.80 -4.89 -10.21
N ALA A 118 -6.17 -4.40 -9.13
CA ALA A 118 -6.75 -4.42 -7.80
C ALA A 118 -8.11 -3.71 -7.78
N LYS A 119 -9.09 -4.30 -7.10
CA LYS A 119 -10.45 -3.75 -7.00
C LYS A 119 -10.58 -2.89 -5.76
N LEU A 120 -9.95 -1.73 -5.77
CA LEU A 120 -9.92 -0.82 -4.62
C LEU A 120 -10.74 0.43 -4.91
N THR A 121 -11.39 0.98 -3.90
CA THR A 121 -12.10 2.26 -3.96
C THR A 121 -11.67 3.14 -2.78
N PRO A 122 -11.19 4.37 -3.02
CA PRO A 122 -10.90 5.33 -1.96
C PRO A 122 -12.14 5.71 -1.16
N ILE A 123 -11.97 5.79 0.15
CA ILE A 123 -12.95 6.37 1.08
C ILE A 123 -12.54 7.79 1.43
N SER A 124 -11.29 7.94 1.85
CA SER A 124 -10.73 9.16 2.38
C SER A 124 -9.21 9.15 2.30
N SER A 125 -8.61 10.32 2.48
CA SER A 125 -7.17 10.49 2.61
C SER A 125 -6.85 10.91 4.04
N ILE A 126 -5.79 10.34 4.60
CA ILE A 126 -5.28 10.67 5.93
C ILE A 126 -4.73 12.10 5.94
N VAL A 127 -4.99 12.78 7.06
CA VAL A 127 -4.41 14.03 7.50
C VAL A 127 -3.58 13.71 8.74
N THR A 128 -2.32 14.14 8.76
CA THR A 128 -1.38 13.87 9.87
C THR A 128 -1.28 15.01 10.88
N GLU A 129 -1.68 16.23 10.52
CA GLU A 129 -1.63 17.40 11.40
C GLU A 129 -2.94 18.21 11.43
N GLU A 130 -3.24 18.81 12.59
CA GLU A 130 -4.41 19.68 12.76
C GLU A 130 -4.38 20.88 11.80
N GLY A 131 -5.48 21.07 11.06
CA GLY A 131 -5.64 22.18 10.12
C GLY A 131 -4.92 22.01 8.78
N GLN A 132 -4.29 20.85 8.53
CA GLN A 132 -3.67 20.55 7.24
C GLN A 132 -4.70 20.02 6.22
N GLU A 133 -4.40 20.21 4.93
CA GLU A 133 -5.02 19.41 3.88
C GLU A 133 -4.43 17.99 3.85
N PRO A 134 -5.15 16.97 3.34
CA PRO A 134 -4.67 15.59 3.35
C PRO A 134 -3.34 15.47 2.62
N GLY A 135 -2.31 15.04 3.33
CA GLY A 135 -0.96 15.14 2.82
C GLY A 135 0.06 15.02 3.93
N TYR A 136 1.31 15.00 3.52
CA TYR A 136 2.49 14.95 4.37
C TYR A 136 3.70 15.36 3.51
N PHE A 137 4.85 15.62 4.11
CA PHE A 137 6.02 16.07 3.38
C PHE A 137 6.98 14.93 3.02
N SER A 138 7.36 14.88 1.74
CA SER A 138 8.60 14.24 1.29
C SER A 138 9.76 15.20 1.56
N GLN A 139 10.70 14.81 2.40
CA GLN A 139 11.83 15.65 2.80
C GLN A 139 13.14 15.12 2.23
N ALA A 140 13.87 15.99 1.54
CA ALA A 140 15.25 15.77 1.15
C ALA A 140 16.14 16.02 2.37
N ILE A 141 16.86 14.99 2.81
CA ILE A 141 17.64 14.99 4.04
C ILE A 141 19.12 14.74 3.78
N VAL A 142 19.96 15.29 4.64
CA VAL A 142 21.41 15.09 4.66
C VAL A 142 21.90 14.95 6.10
N PRO A 143 23.11 14.41 6.37
CA PRO A 143 23.67 14.43 7.71
C PRO A 143 23.63 15.84 8.30
N ALA A 144 23.34 15.99 9.59
CA ALA A 144 23.19 17.29 10.25
C ALA A 144 24.43 18.20 10.05
N GLY A 145 25.63 17.60 10.06
CA GLY A 145 26.90 18.28 9.81
C GLY A 145 27.30 18.46 8.34
N SER A 146 26.46 18.07 7.38
CA SER A 146 26.80 18.11 5.95
C SER A 146 26.89 19.53 5.38
N ASP A 147 27.80 19.72 4.43
CA ASP A 147 27.91 20.96 3.65
C ASP A 147 26.86 21.06 2.52
N ILE A 148 26.15 19.98 2.20
CA ILE A 148 25.04 19.98 1.24
C ILE A 148 23.93 20.93 1.73
N LYS A 149 23.42 21.78 0.82
CA LYS A 149 22.41 22.81 1.12
C LYS A 149 21.12 22.68 0.32
N SER A 150 21.12 21.91 -0.76
CA SER A 150 19.97 21.77 -1.66
C SER A 150 20.00 20.46 -2.44
N ILE A 151 18.89 20.11 -3.10
CA ILE A 151 18.82 18.95 -4.00
C ILE A 151 19.84 19.05 -5.15
N ASP A 152 20.19 20.25 -5.61
CA ASP A 152 21.19 20.44 -6.68
C ASP A 152 22.57 19.83 -6.35
N ASP A 153 22.90 19.77 -5.05
CA ASP A 153 24.16 19.19 -4.56
C ASP A 153 24.16 17.65 -4.54
N PHE A 154 23.03 17.00 -4.85
CA PHE A 154 22.91 15.53 -4.80
C PHE A 154 23.59 14.87 -6.00
N LYS A 155 23.91 15.63 -7.06
CA LYS A 155 24.59 15.11 -8.24
C LYS A 155 25.94 14.47 -7.87
N GLY A 156 26.11 13.21 -8.28
CA GLY A 156 27.27 12.38 -8.02
C GLY A 156 27.31 11.74 -6.63
N LYS A 157 26.25 11.88 -5.82
CA LYS A 157 26.18 11.38 -4.45
C LYS A 157 25.53 10.01 -4.35
N LYS A 158 25.79 9.32 -3.24
CA LYS A 158 24.97 8.19 -2.80
C LYS A 158 23.72 8.71 -2.13
N VAL A 159 22.56 8.40 -2.71
CA VAL A 159 21.27 8.94 -2.26
C VAL A 159 20.38 7.81 -1.81
N CYS A 160 19.97 7.85 -0.54
CA CYS A 160 18.99 6.92 0.01
C CYS A 160 17.59 7.29 -0.47
N PHE A 161 16.95 6.36 -1.18
CA PHE A 161 15.51 6.32 -1.39
C PHE A 161 14.90 5.28 -0.44
N VAL A 162 13.58 5.30 -0.30
CA VAL A 162 12.87 4.33 0.57
C VAL A 162 12.63 3.04 -0.20
N ASP A 163 11.55 2.99 -0.96
CA ASP A 163 11.14 1.84 -1.77
C ASP A 163 10.83 2.32 -3.20
N PRO A 164 11.11 1.53 -4.25
CA PRO A 164 10.78 1.91 -5.63
C PRO A 164 9.29 2.23 -5.89
N SER A 165 8.38 1.80 -5.01
CA SER A 165 6.94 2.10 -5.09
C SER A 165 6.51 3.19 -4.09
N SER A 166 7.45 3.82 -3.37
CA SER A 166 7.14 4.86 -2.38
C SER A 166 6.79 6.20 -3.04
N THR A 167 5.72 6.84 -2.57
CA THR A 167 5.28 8.17 -3.02
C THR A 167 6.31 9.24 -2.64
N SER A 168 6.51 9.43 -1.35
CA SER A 168 7.41 10.45 -0.77
C SER A 168 8.87 10.01 -0.72
N GLY A 169 9.14 8.70 -0.77
CA GLY A 169 10.49 8.15 -0.66
C GLY A 169 11.14 7.79 -1.99
N TYR A 170 10.42 7.87 -3.12
CA TYR A 170 11.00 7.61 -4.45
C TYR A 170 10.36 8.40 -5.60
N LEU A 171 9.04 8.35 -5.80
CA LEU A 171 8.39 8.96 -6.98
C LEU A 171 8.56 10.49 -7.01
N PHE A 172 8.12 11.19 -5.97
CA PHE A 172 8.27 12.63 -5.86
C PHE A 172 9.75 13.06 -5.78
N PRO A 173 10.61 12.37 -5.00
CA PRO A 173 12.05 12.61 -5.05
C PRO A 173 12.66 12.51 -6.46
N SER A 174 12.34 11.46 -7.21
CA SER A 174 12.82 11.25 -8.59
C SER A 174 12.34 12.37 -9.50
N TYR A 175 11.09 12.77 -9.34
CA TYR A 175 10.52 13.90 -10.06
C TYR A 175 11.22 15.23 -9.78
N ASN A 176 11.48 15.52 -8.52
CA ASN A 176 12.17 16.74 -8.09
C ASN A 176 13.63 16.76 -8.55
N LEU A 177 14.32 15.61 -8.51
CA LEU A 177 15.67 15.47 -9.07
C LEU A 177 15.67 15.75 -10.59
N LEU A 178 14.73 15.18 -11.33
CA LEU A 178 14.60 15.44 -12.78
C LEU A 178 14.34 16.93 -13.07
N LYS A 179 13.50 17.59 -12.26
CA LYS A 179 13.29 19.04 -12.33
C LYS A 179 14.54 19.87 -12.05
N ALA A 180 15.40 19.39 -11.17
CA ALA A 180 16.73 19.96 -10.90
C ALA A 180 17.78 19.61 -11.98
N GLY A 181 17.40 18.87 -13.03
CA GLY A 181 18.32 18.43 -14.08
C GLY A 181 19.28 17.33 -13.64
N ILE A 182 18.89 16.56 -12.61
CA ILE A 182 19.62 15.41 -12.09
C ILE A 182 18.83 14.15 -12.45
N ASP A 183 19.40 13.29 -13.29
CA ASP A 183 18.78 11.99 -13.57
C ASP A 183 19.01 11.01 -12.39
N PRO A 184 17.96 10.57 -11.67
CA PRO A 184 18.10 9.68 -10.53
C PRO A 184 18.68 8.30 -10.90
N LYS A 185 18.71 7.93 -12.18
CA LYS A 185 19.27 6.67 -12.67
C LYS A 185 20.75 6.77 -13.04
N THR A 186 21.24 7.96 -13.43
CA THR A 186 22.58 8.11 -14.03
C THR A 186 23.46 9.16 -13.36
N ASP A 187 22.88 10.19 -12.76
CA ASP A 187 23.61 11.28 -12.12
C ASP A 187 23.83 11.06 -10.62
N ILE A 188 23.20 10.05 -10.01
CA ILE A 188 23.38 9.68 -8.59
C ILE A 188 23.61 8.17 -8.46
N THR A 189 24.03 7.73 -7.28
CA THR A 189 24.02 6.30 -6.90
C THR A 189 22.84 6.03 -5.97
N PRO A 190 21.74 5.44 -6.46
CA PRO A 190 20.57 5.16 -5.63
C PRO A 190 20.86 4.02 -4.64
N VAL A 191 20.40 4.18 -3.40
CA VAL A 191 20.39 3.15 -2.36
C VAL A 191 18.97 3.03 -1.85
N PHE A 192 18.34 1.86 -1.96
CA PHE A 192 17.00 1.64 -1.42
C PHE A 192 17.08 1.14 0.01
N ALA A 193 16.58 1.94 0.94
CA ALA A 193 16.56 1.66 2.38
C ALA A 193 15.40 0.74 2.79
N GLY A 194 14.38 0.59 1.93
CA GLY A 194 13.15 -0.14 2.17
C GLY A 194 12.13 0.65 2.99
N LYS A 195 12.58 1.39 4.01
CA LYS A 195 11.72 2.11 4.97
C LYS A 195 12.20 3.53 5.25
N HIS A 196 11.29 4.39 5.69
CA HIS A 196 11.56 5.80 5.96
C HIS A 196 12.53 5.97 7.14
N ASP A 197 12.30 5.29 8.26
CA ASP A 197 13.17 5.27 9.44
C ASP A 197 14.59 4.76 9.12
N VAL A 198 14.69 3.75 8.24
CA VAL A 198 15.98 3.22 7.77
C VAL A 198 16.70 4.22 6.87
N SER A 199 15.98 4.94 6.00
CA SER A 199 16.55 6.01 5.17
C SER A 199 17.13 7.12 6.06
N VAL A 200 16.36 7.60 7.05
CA VAL A 200 16.80 8.59 8.05
C VAL A 200 18.06 8.11 8.78
N THR A 201 18.07 6.86 9.23
CA THR A 201 19.22 6.26 9.93
C THR A 201 20.47 6.25 9.05
N LYS A 202 20.38 5.72 7.83
CA LYS A 202 21.53 5.60 6.91
C LYS A 202 22.10 6.95 6.49
N VAL A 203 21.23 7.94 6.27
CA VAL A 203 21.64 9.32 5.96
C VAL A 203 22.29 9.96 7.18
N GLY A 204 21.73 9.81 8.38
CA GLY A 204 22.30 10.35 9.60
C GLY A 204 23.68 9.79 9.93
N GLU A 205 23.93 8.52 9.61
CA GLU A 205 25.26 7.88 9.74
C GLU A 205 26.27 8.41 8.73
N GLY A 206 25.84 8.83 7.54
CA GLY A 206 26.71 9.38 6.49
C GLY A 206 27.68 8.37 5.86
N VAL A 207 27.49 7.07 6.10
CA VAL A 207 28.38 5.99 5.62
C VAL A 207 27.88 5.40 4.30
N GLU A 208 26.62 4.95 4.28
CA GLU A 208 26.00 4.37 3.09
C GLU A 208 25.43 5.44 2.16
N CYS A 209 24.91 6.52 2.73
CA CYS A 209 24.22 7.59 2.04
C CYS A 209 24.77 8.96 2.45
N GLU A 210 25.08 9.80 1.47
CA GLU A 210 25.50 11.20 1.68
C GLU A 210 24.29 12.15 1.75
N ALA A 211 23.16 11.71 1.19
CA ALA A 211 21.87 12.37 1.18
C ALA A 211 20.76 11.32 1.06
N GLY A 212 19.51 11.70 1.23
CA GLY A 212 18.38 10.81 1.00
C GLY A 212 17.03 11.50 1.09
N PHE A 213 15.98 10.69 1.05
CA PHE A 213 14.60 11.12 1.16
C PHE A 213 13.88 10.29 2.20
N ALA A 214 13.04 10.94 2.99
CA ALA A 214 12.17 10.32 3.98
C ALA A 214 10.89 11.17 4.15
N GLU A 215 9.96 10.67 4.94
CA GLU A 215 8.75 11.43 5.29
C GLU A 215 9.01 12.22 6.56
N ASP A 216 8.34 13.36 6.69
CA ASP A 216 8.45 14.29 7.81
C ASP A 216 8.32 13.62 9.18
N SER A 217 7.33 12.74 9.38
CA SER A 217 7.09 12.07 10.66
C SER A 217 8.28 11.24 11.14
N GLU A 218 9.07 10.65 10.23
CA GLU A 218 10.29 9.90 10.56
C GLU A 218 11.52 10.80 10.69
N VAL A 219 11.57 11.90 9.93
CA VAL A 219 12.65 12.88 10.05
C VAL A 219 12.60 13.60 11.40
N GLU A 220 11.40 13.96 11.88
CA GLU A 220 11.19 14.64 13.17
C GLU A 220 11.75 13.84 14.35
N LYS A 221 11.77 12.51 14.24
CA LYS A 221 12.29 11.59 15.27
C LYS A 221 13.83 11.59 15.38
N SER A 222 14.56 12.31 14.52
CA SER A 222 16.01 12.25 14.42
C SER A 222 16.70 13.62 14.44
N ASP A 223 17.71 13.78 15.29
CA ASP A 223 18.60 14.95 15.33
C ASP A 223 19.86 14.78 14.45
N LYS A 224 20.04 13.62 13.82
CA LYS A 224 21.24 13.27 13.05
C LYS A 224 21.17 13.74 11.60
N VAL A 225 20.01 14.15 11.13
CA VAL A 225 19.79 14.67 9.79
C VAL A 225 19.28 16.10 9.84
N LYS A 226 19.31 16.78 8.70
CA LYS A 226 18.62 18.04 8.48
C LYS A 226 17.94 18.04 7.12
N VAL A 227 16.85 18.77 7.01
CA VAL A 227 16.10 18.98 5.77
C VAL A 227 16.79 20.06 4.94
N VAL A 228 16.95 19.79 3.65
CA VAL A 228 17.48 20.75 2.65
C VAL A 228 16.46 21.12 1.58
N ASP A 229 15.39 20.35 1.45
CA ASP A 229 14.23 20.63 0.60
C ASP A 229 13.03 19.79 1.06
N GLU A 230 11.81 20.22 0.76
CA GLU A 230 10.60 19.47 1.09
C GLU A 230 9.51 19.65 0.04
N THR A 231 8.64 18.66 -0.10
CA THR A 231 7.53 18.68 -1.04
C THR A 231 6.31 18.03 -0.42
N MET A 232 5.21 18.77 -0.35
CA MET A 232 3.92 18.22 0.05
C MET A 232 3.48 17.16 -0.99
N VAL A 233 3.15 15.97 -0.51
CA VAL A 233 2.61 14.87 -1.32
C VAL A 233 1.17 14.55 -0.92
N PRO A 234 0.35 13.98 -1.82
CA PRO A 234 -1.00 13.53 -1.48
C PRO A 234 -0.99 12.54 -0.32
N GLY A 235 -1.92 12.69 0.62
CA GLY A 235 -2.04 11.82 1.79
C GLY A 235 -2.37 10.37 1.44
N ALA A 236 -2.04 9.48 2.35
CA ALA A 236 -2.32 8.05 2.25
C ALA A 236 -3.84 7.80 2.16
N PRO A 237 -4.36 7.13 1.10
CA PRO A 237 -5.76 6.77 1.04
C PRO A 237 -6.07 5.63 2.00
N LEU A 238 -7.18 5.77 2.73
CA LEU A 238 -7.95 4.63 3.21
C LEU A 238 -8.85 4.13 2.07
N VAL A 239 -8.65 2.88 1.68
CA VAL A 239 -9.40 2.23 0.60
C VAL A 239 -10.10 0.98 1.12
N TYR A 240 -11.16 0.56 0.42
CA TYR A 240 -11.78 -0.74 0.61
C TYR A 240 -11.83 -1.52 -0.70
N SER A 241 -11.94 -2.84 -0.61
CA SER A 241 -12.18 -3.70 -1.76
C SER A 241 -13.60 -3.52 -2.28
N SER A 242 -13.74 -3.15 -3.56
CA SER A 242 -15.04 -2.97 -4.22
C SER A 242 -15.85 -4.27 -4.36
N THR A 243 -15.28 -5.42 -3.95
CA THR A 243 -15.97 -6.71 -3.92
C THR A 243 -16.71 -6.97 -2.61
N LEU A 244 -16.47 -6.16 -1.56
CA LEU A 244 -17.16 -6.30 -0.30
C LEU A 244 -18.68 -6.10 -0.45
N PRO A 245 -19.51 -6.77 0.37
CA PRO A 245 -20.95 -6.54 0.40
C PRO A 245 -21.30 -5.07 0.72
N ASP A 246 -22.36 -4.56 0.09
CA ASP A 246 -22.79 -3.15 0.21
C ASP A 246 -22.98 -2.68 1.66
N ASP A 247 -23.48 -3.54 2.55
CA ASP A 247 -23.69 -3.20 3.95
C ASP A 247 -22.36 -3.00 4.70
N VAL A 248 -21.33 -3.77 4.35
CA VAL A 248 -19.99 -3.64 4.92
C VAL A 248 -19.29 -2.40 4.35
N SER A 249 -19.31 -2.24 3.03
CA SER A 249 -18.76 -1.04 2.37
C SER A 249 -19.40 0.23 2.90
N LYS A 250 -20.72 0.23 3.14
CA LYS A 250 -21.42 1.38 3.71
C LYS A 250 -20.92 1.71 5.12
N LYS A 251 -20.71 0.72 6.00
CA LYS A 251 -20.16 0.97 7.35
C LYS A 251 -18.76 1.55 7.30
N LEU A 252 -17.91 1.04 6.40
CA LEU A 252 -16.55 1.56 6.19
C LEU A 252 -16.59 3.00 5.68
N ILE A 253 -17.42 3.29 4.67
CA ILE A 253 -17.56 4.64 4.14
C ILE A 253 -18.09 5.59 5.22
N ASP A 254 -19.21 5.28 5.85
CA ASP A 254 -19.84 6.14 6.87
C ASP A 254 -18.90 6.37 8.07
N GLY A 255 -18.07 5.38 8.42
CA GLY A 255 -17.18 5.45 9.58
C GLY A 255 -15.75 5.90 9.30
N LEU A 256 -15.28 6.01 8.05
CA LEU A 256 -13.90 6.40 7.74
C LEU A 256 -13.77 7.63 6.83
N SER A 257 -14.88 8.12 6.26
CA SER A 257 -14.85 9.24 5.31
C SER A 257 -14.44 10.57 5.94
N GLU A 258 -14.96 10.87 7.13
CA GLU A 258 -14.59 12.02 7.95
C GLU A 258 -14.52 11.60 9.41
N ILE A 259 -13.32 11.26 9.88
CA ILE A 259 -13.07 10.93 11.29
C ILE A 259 -11.82 11.62 11.79
N THR A 260 -11.78 11.90 13.09
CA THR A 260 -10.62 12.45 13.78
C THR A 260 -10.09 11.46 14.82
N ILE A 261 -8.86 11.68 15.28
CA ILE A 261 -8.29 10.94 16.39
C ILE A 261 -9.11 11.09 17.67
N ASP A 262 -9.74 12.25 17.87
CA ASP A 262 -10.62 12.48 19.02
C ASP A 262 -11.88 11.62 18.95
N ASP A 263 -12.40 11.34 17.74
CA ASP A 263 -13.53 10.42 17.55
C ASP A 263 -13.12 8.97 17.89
N ILE A 264 -11.91 8.56 17.50
CA ILE A 264 -11.37 7.23 17.80
C ILE A 264 -11.12 7.08 19.32
N ILE A 265 -10.59 8.12 19.97
CA ILE A 265 -10.44 8.17 21.43
C ILE A 265 -11.81 8.12 22.11
N ALA A 266 -12.80 8.87 21.61
CA ALA A 266 -14.16 8.90 22.15
C ALA A 266 -14.89 7.55 22.00
N ALA A 267 -14.52 6.74 20.99
CA ALA A 267 -15.00 5.37 20.83
C ALA A 267 -14.37 4.39 21.84
N GLY A 268 -13.40 4.84 22.65
CA GLY A 268 -12.77 4.04 23.70
C GLY A 268 -11.75 3.04 23.17
N ILE A 269 -11.16 3.31 22.00
CA ILE A 269 -10.13 2.47 21.39
C ILE A 269 -8.81 2.59 22.15
N ASP A 270 -8.26 1.44 22.56
CA ASP A 270 -6.97 1.38 23.23
C ASP A 270 -5.84 1.84 22.29
N GLY A 271 -4.87 2.60 22.82
CA GLY A 271 -3.74 3.09 22.04
C GLY A 271 -4.02 4.31 21.14
N ALA A 272 -5.27 4.76 21.04
CA ALA A 272 -5.67 5.91 20.21
C ALA A 272 -5.08 7.26 20.66
N ASP A 273 -4.61 7.39 21.92
CA ASP A 273 -3.98 8.61 22.45
C ASP A 273 -2.45 8.45 22.61
N THR A 274 -1.82 7.59 21.81
CA THR A 274 -0.37 7.38 21.83
C THR A 274 0.34 8.24 20.79
N ASP A 275 1.57 8.66 21.08
CA ASP A 275 2.43 9.35 20.10
C ASP A 275 2.64 8.50 18.82
N ALA A 276 2.67 7.17 18.97
CA ALA A 276 2.76 6.22 17.88
C ALA A 276 1.62 6.40 16.86
N PHE A 277 0.35 6.37 17.31
CA PHE A 277 -0.79 6.57 16.42
C PHE A 277 -0.89 8.01 15.93
N ARG A 278 -0.64 8.99 16.81
CA ARG A 278 -0.63 10.42 16.46
C ARG A 278 0.37 10.75 15.35
N SER A 279 1.47 10.00 15.25
CA SER A 279 2.47 10.20 14.19
C SER A 279 2.02 9.77 12.80
N VAL A 280 0.99 8.92 12.70
CA VAL A 280 0.48 8.41 11.41
C VAL A 280 -0.96 8.83 11.12
N PHE A 281 -1.68 9.36 12.11
CA PHE A 281 -3.09 9.67 11.98
C PHE A 281 -3.51 10.84 12.89
N TYR A 282 -4.13 11.85 12.28
CA TYR A 282 -4.87 12.89 12.99
C TYR A 282 -6.34 12.91 12.57
N ALA A 283 -6.62 12.88 11.28
CA ALA A 283 -7.98 12.84 10.75
C ALA A 283 -8.01 12.23 9.35
N THR A 284 -9.22 12.09 8.79
CA THR A 284 -9.43 11.79 7.38
C THR A 284 -10.31 12.85 6.72
N LYS A 285 -10.11 13.05 5.41
CA LYS A 285 -11.07 13.80 4.58
C LYS A 285 -11.48 12.96 3.37
N PRO A 286 -12.74 13.04 2.90
CA PRO A 286 -13.20 12.24 1.78
C PRO A 286 -12.42 12.61 0.52
N VAL A 287 -11.97 11.59 -0.20
CA VAL A 287 -11.34 11.75 -1.51
C VAL A 287 -11.87 10.68 -2.44
N ASP A 288 -11.86 10.97 -3.75
CA ASP A 288 -12.10 9.99 -4.78
C ASP A 288 -10.81 9.65 -5.53
N ASP A 289 -10.93 8.81 -6.56
CA ASP A 289 -9.79 8.38 -7.37
C ASP A 289 -9.04 9.55 -8.05
N ALA A 290 -9.76 10.62 -8.40
CA ALA A 290 -9.19 11.78 -9.10
C ALA A 290 -8.25 12.60 -8.21
N TYR A 291 -8.37 12.48 -6.89
CA TYR A 291 -7.41 13.06 -5.95
C TYR A 291 -5.97 12.63 -6.22
N TYR A 292 -5.79 11.41 -6.75
CA TYR A 292 -4.49 10.81 -7.04
C TYR A 292 -4.01 11.05 -8.49
N ASP A 293 -4.67 11.92 -9.26
CA ASP A 293 -4.26 12.23 -10.65
C ASP A 293 -2.88 12.91 -10.73
N LEU A 294 -2.49 13.70 -9.74
CA LEU A 294 -1.14 14.26 -9.67
C LEU A 294 -0.07 13.16 -9.68
N ILE A 295 -0.33 12.05 -9.00
CA ILE A 295 0.58 10.90 -8.96
C ILE A 295 0.63 10.24 -10.34
N ARG A 296 -0.50 10.10 -11.02
CA ARG A 296 -0.56 9.57 -12.39
C ARG A 296 0.18 10.46 -13.39
N ASP A 297 0.16 11.77 -13.20
CA ASP A 297 0.88 12.70 -14.06
C ASP A 297 2.39 12.65 -13.80
N ILE A 298 2.82 12.61 -12.53
CA ILE A 298 4.23 12.42 -12.18
C ILE A 298 4.75 11.06 -12.67
N CYS A 299 3.93 10.01 -12.60
CA CYS A 299 4.23 8.70 -13.18
C CYS A 299 4.63 8.79 -14.67
N LYS A 300 3.90 9.60 -15.46
CA LYS A 300 4.22 9.81 -16.88
C LYS A 300 5.51 10.61 -17.06
N GLU A 301 5.72 11.63 -16.24
CA GLU A 301 6.90 12.51 -16.35
C GLU A 301 8.20 11.82 -15.90
N THR A 302 8.11 10.89 -14.95
CA THR A 302 9.26 10.15 -14.41
C THR A 302 9.56 8.86 -15.17
N GLU A 303 8.64 8.40 -16.03
CA GLU A 303 8.69 7.08 -16.67
C GLU A 303 8.96 5.94 -15.66
N ALA A 304 8.44 6.07 -14.44
CA ALA A 304 8.64 5.08 -13.38
C ALA A 304 8.04 3.73 -13.81
N GLU A 305 8.84 2.66 -13.66
CA GLU A 305 8.49 1.33 -14.16
C GLU A 305 7.24 0.77 -13.47
N GLN A 306 7.05 1.12 -12.20
CA GLN A 306 5.89 0.73 -11.40
C GLN A 306 4.58 1.33 -11.94
N CYS A 307 4.65 2.42 -12.72
CA CYS A 307 3.48 3.02 -13.34
C CYS A 307 3.01 2.28 -14.60
N GLN A 308 3.79 1.32 -15.11
CA GLN A 308 3.53 0.61 -16.36
C GLN A 308 2.68 -0.65 -16.10
N GLY A 309 1.37 -0.45 -15.94
CA GLY A 309 0.34 -1.50 -15.82
C GLY A 309 -0.70 -1.41 -16.93
#